data_AF-A0A194WCI3-F1
#
_entry.id   AF-A0A194WCI3-F1
#
_cell.length_a   1.000
_cell.length_b   1.000
_cell.length_c   1.000
_cell.angle_alpha   90.00
_cell.angle_beta   90.00
_cell.angle_gamma   90.00
#
_symmetry.space_group_name_H-M   'P 1'
#
loop_
_entity.id
_entity.type
_entity.pdbx_description
1 polymer ?
#
loop_
_entity_poly.entity_id
_entity_poly.type
_entity_poly.pdbx_seq_one_letter_code
_entity_poly.pdbx_strand_id
1 'polypeptide(L)'
;MANIPDNLEVSDALVVVEWVDADGRKQYLPDSCTGPSARSRGEVYFDLVFDASSNSSFCRLHAPFVTTHRPKEVLSISLHIPPERVTTIDAERPGNDLPEDVSRHLGKELVRLRFNMKNPADLVVPQGSLVPKSKTYRDNLDIMTSLARSNTITFYLACLTEEQLRPLCNAITRGGVRSIGKYADLTSMYFGRGGRIYTDSDTSPTQANPPDASESEQAGPSRVRQQSGTSGPSKESLPPYPAWQVSSPSYQHDPPQKRRRPSSTTDVEENYISVLRRLVVEMYGSLGQEVCAIQEELRVTRQELHEVKEELHTTKQELCDIREELQVTDEDLAADELDVYTKDEMDERLHDVQERCEGLINLAMDDLADKALDELDLYTKDEVDERLNQMQDHCEGLNNLETEEMVLGAKSDLEKEVRNEIKHAKLDLRQWFQAGVRLRMRKMATMEHKFQAAEGRVMEAVHMAMRQVMRRRRSLNRYGPAVFGRKFHHQLGSALVRVQALRSPPRIESGTSTASTASTASAASSPSAHD
;
A
#
# COMPACT_ATOMS: atom_id res chain seq x y z
N MET A 1 37.47 4.62 -17.34
CA MET A 1 36.05 5.01 -17.24
C MET A 1 35.29 3.81 -16.72
N ALA A 2 34.80 3.86 -15.49
CA ALA A 2 33.99 2.77 -14.91
C ALA A 2 32.61 2.76 -15.60
N ASN A 3 32.14 1.58 -16.00
CA ASN A 3 30.77 1.40 -16.51
C ASN A 3 29.79 1.77 -15.39
N ILE A 4 29.19 2.96 -15.49
CA ILE A 4 28.07 3.32 -14.63
C ILE A 4 26.93 2.37 -15.03
N PRO A 5 26.38 1.59 -14.09
CA PRO A 5 25.29 0.68 -14.42
C PRO A 5 24.10 1.49 -14.96
N ASP A 6 23.59 1.09 -16.11
CA ASP A 6 22.47 1.75 -16.78
C ASP A 6 21.16 1.66 -15.97
N ASN A 7 21.10 0.77 -14.99
CA ASN A 7 19.94 0.54 -14.14
C ASN A 7 20.19 1.04 -12.71
N LEU A 8 19.18 1.69 -12.15
CA LEU A 8 19.17 2.20 -10.78
C LEU A 8 18.13 1.42 -9.97
N GLU A 9 18.52 0.83 -8.86
CA GLU A 9 17.61 0.14 -7.95
C GLU A 9 17.96 0.49 -6.50
N VAL A 10 17.01 1.10 -5.82
CA VAL A 10 17.03 1.43 -4.40
C VAL A 10 15.74 0.89 -3.80
N SER A 11 15.86 0.12 -2.73
CA SER A 11 14.72 -0.43 -2.00
C SER A 11 14.92 -0.19 -0.51
N ASP A 12 13.81 0.08 0.19
CA ASP A 12 13.77 0.30 1.64
C ASP A 12 14.76 1.36 2.16
N ALA A 13 15.07 2.39 1.35
CA ALA A 13 15.97 3.45 1.77
C ALA A 13 15.30 4.39 2.79
N LEU A 14 15.99 4.69 3.88
CA LEU A 14 15.57 5.73 4.82
C LEU A 14 15.52 7.09 4.12
N VAL A 15 14.43 7.82 4.33
CA VAL A 15 14.18 9.08 3.63
C VAL A 15 13.60 10.13 4.56
N VAL A 16 13.96 11.39 4.33
CA VAL A 16 13.22 12.54 4.85
C VAL A 16 12.53 13.23 3.68
N VAL A 17 11.25 13.53 3.84
CA VAL A 17 10.41 14.11 2.79
C VAL A 17 10.08 15.55 3.16
N GLU A 18 10.30 16.48 2.24
CA GLU A 18 9.85 17.88 2.33
C GLU A 18 8.77 18.13 1.28
N TRP A 19 7.68 18.77 1.70
CA TRP A 19 6.65 19.28 0.78
C TRP A 19 6.05 20.59 1.31
N VAL A 20 5.26 21.25 0.47
CA VAL A 20 4.50 22.44 0.84
C VAL A 20 3.04 22.04 0.99
N ASP A 21 2.45 22.29 2.14
CA ASP A 21 1.03 21.99 2.40
C ASP A 21 0.09 23.00 1.72
N ALA A 22 -1.23 22.79 1.88
CA ALA A 22 -2.26 23.67 1.33
C ALA A 22 -2.20 25.11 1.88
N ASP A 23 -1.59 25.32 3.05
CA ASP A 23 -1.41 26.62 3.68
C ASP A 23 -0.11 27.31 3.22
N GLY A 24 0.64 26.69 2.30
CA GLY A 24 1.92 27.20 1.82
C GLY A 24 3.07 27.00 2.82
N ARG A 25 2.88 26.18 3.86
CA ARG A 25 3.92 25.91 4.86
C ARG A 25 4.74 24.71 4.45
N LYS A 26 6.05 24.81 4.68
CA LYS A 26 6.95 23.68 4.50
C LYS A 26 6.74 22.67 5.63
N GLN A 27 6.52 21.42 5.24
CA GLN A 27 6.34 20.29 6.14
C GLN A 27 7.44 19.26 5.89
N TYR A 28 7.77 18.50 6.92
CA TYR A 28 8.77 17.44 6.87
C TYR A 28 8.21 16.12 7.42
N LEU A 29 8.66 15.00 6.86
CA LEU A 29 8.32 13.65 7.32
C LEU A 29 9.60 12.80 7.35
N PRO A 30 9.98 12.20 8.49
CA PRO A 30 9.35 12.33 9.82
C PRO A 30 9.38 13.75 10.39
N ASP A 31 8.32 14.14 11.12
CA ASP A 31 8.24 15.46 11.78
C ASP A 31 9.32 15.58 12.86
N SER A 32 10.10 16.64 12.80
CA SER A 32 11.22 16.91 13.69
C SER A 32 10.83 17.18 15.13
N CYS A 33 9.55 17.42 15.41
CA CYS A 33 9.03 17.58 16.77
C CYS A 33 9.01 16.28 17.58
N THR A 34 9.22 15.12 16.94
CA THR A 34 9.23 13.82 17.62
C THR A 34 10.61 13.57 18.21
N GLY A 35 10.75 13.73 19.53
CA GLY A 35 12.03 13.56 20.23
C GLY A 35 12.73 12.21 19.97
N PRO A 36 14.04 12.11 20.28
CA PRO A 36 14.92 10.99 19.88
C PRO A 36 14.50 9.60 20.39
N SER A 37 13.53 9.50 21.31
CA SER A 37 12.99 8.26 21.85
C SER A 37 11.86 7.62 21.02
N ALA A 38 11.39 8.26 19.94
CA ALA A 38 10.29 7.76 19.10
C ALA A 38 10.75 7.00 17.83
N ARG A 39 11.99 6.51 17.80
CA ARG A 39 12.68 5.96 16.61
C ARG A 39 11.96 4.81 15.90
N SER A 40 11.04 4.08 16.51
CA SER A 40 10.48 2.86 15.93
C SER A 40 9.05 2.96 15.37
N ARG A 41 8.39 4.14 15.40
CA ARG A 41 6.95 4.25 15.03
C ARG A 41 6.59 5.17 13.86
N GLY A 42 7.56 5.88 13.27
CA GLY A 42 7.30 6.85 12.20
C GLY A 42 8.30 6.83 11.04
N GLU A 43 9.17 5.83 10.97
CA GLU A 43 10.12 5.72 9.86
C GLU A 43 9.37 5.48 8.55
N VAL A 44 9.79 6.21 7.53
CA VAL A 44 9.30 6.05 6.16
C VAL A 44 10.44 5.56 5.28
N TYR A 45 10.09 4.70 4.32
CA TYR A 45 11.06 4.08 3.43
C TYR A 45 10.76 4.45 1.98
N PHE A 46 11.80 4.49 1.16
CA PHE A 46 11.73 4.92 -0.23
C PHE A 46 12.28 3.86 -1.18
N ASP A 47 11.47 3.55 -2.20
CA ASP A 47 11.84 2.68 -3.30
C ASP A 47 11.97 3.50 -4.58
N LEU A 48 13.07 3.31 -5.30
CA LEU A 48 13.31 3.90 -6.62
C LEU A 48 13.93 2.87 -7.55
N VAL A 49 13.23 2.57 -8.63
CA VAL A 49 13.73 1.67 -9.69
C VAL A 49 13.69 2.42 -11.00
N PHE A 50 14.77 2.37 -11.76
CA PHE A 50 14.86 2.85 -13.14
C PHE A 50 15.60 1.84 -13.99
N ASP A 51 14.96 1.41 -15.06
CA ASP A 51 15.51 0.53 -16.08
C ASP A 51 15.65 1.32 -17.37
N ALA A 52 16.89 1.67 -17.72
CA ALA A 52 17.18 2.45 -18.92
C ALA A 52 16.86 1.68 -20.20
N SER A 53 16.91 0.34 -20.18
CA SER A 53 16.68 -0.49 -21.37
C SER A 53 15.23 -0.45 -21.82
N SER A 54 14.29 -0.49 -20.87
CA SER A 54 12.86 -0.39 -21.11
C SER A 54 12.33 1.04 -20.99
N ASN A 55 13.19 2.00 -20.64
CA ASN A 55 12.86 3.37 -20.29
C ASN A 55 11.67 3.43 -19.30
N SER A 56 11.75 2.61 -18.27
CA SER A 56 10.68 2.49 -17.28
C SER A 56 11.20 2.78 -15.88
N SER A 57 10.34 3.36 -15.05
CA SER A 57 10.69 3.65 -13.66
C SER A 57 9.53 3.43 -12.72
N PHE A 58 9.88 3.37 -11.44
CA PHE A 58 8.95 3.25 -10.34
C PHE A 58 9.51 3.99 -9.13
N CYS A 59 8.67 4.84 -8.52
CA CYS A 59 9.02 5.61 -7.33
C CYS A 59 7.90 5.46 -6.31
N ARG A 60 8.25 5.05 -5.09
CA ARG A 60 7.28 4.79 -4.03
C ARG A 60 7.82 5.16 -2.66
N LEU A 61 6.99 5.85 -1.88
CA LEU A 61 7.22 6.13 -0.47
C LEU A 61 6.31 5.26 0.38
N HIS A 62 6.86 4.65 1.44
CA HIS A 62 6.16 3.77 2.37
C HIS A 62 6.00 4.43 3.73
N ALA A 63 4.81 4.34 4.30
CA ALA A 63 4.55 4.72 5.69
C ALA A 63 3.83 3.59 6.44
N PRO A 64 4.21 3.31 7.70
CA PRO A 64 3.57 2.27 8.50
C PRO A 64 2.15 2.68 8.90
N PHE A 65 1.24 1.71 8.86
CA PHE A 65 -0.19 1.90 9.13
C PHE A 65 -0.82 0.68 9.78
N VAL A 66 -1.60 0.89 10.84
CA VAL A 66 -2.36 -0.18 11.51
C VAL A 66 -3.83 0.21 11.60
N THR A 67 -4.71 -0.69 11.18
CA THR A 67 -6.16 -0.49 11.26
C THR A 67 -6.73 -0.99 12.59
N THR A 68 -7.83 -0.40 13.04
CA THR A 68 -8.60 -0.87 14.20
C THR A 68 -9.13 -2.29 14.03
N HIS A 69 -9.51 -2.67 12.81
CA HIS A 69 -10.02 -4.01 12.49
C HIS A 69 -8.94 -5.09 12.52
N ARG A 70 -7.66 -4.71 12.33
CA ARG A 70 -6.52 -5.63 12.33
C ARG A 70 -5.37 -5.09 13.16
N PRO A 71 -5.53 -5.03 14.50
CA PRO A 71 -4.59 -4.34 15.37
C PRO A 71 -3.24 -5.06 15.54
N LYS A 72 -3.10 -6.28 15.02
CA LYS A 72 -1.89 -7.12 15.07
C LYS A 72 -1.09 -7.10 13.76
N GLU A 73 -1.64 -6.52 12.70
CA GLU A 73 -1.03 -6.52 11.36
C GLU A 73 -0.54 -5.10 11.04
N VAL A 74 0.77 -4.92 10.94
CA VAL A 74 1.36 -3.66 10.47
C VAL A 74 1.35 -3.70 8.95
N LEU A 75 0.55 -2.83 8.35
CA LEU A 75 0.46 -2.64 6.90
C LEU A 75 1.31 -1.42 6.52
N SER A 76 1.64 -1.30 5.23
CA SER A 76 2.28 -0.10 4.69
C SER A 76 1.30 0.60 3.75
N ILE A 77 0.95 1.85 4.02
CA ILE A 77 0.33 2.71 3.01
C ILE A 77 1.46 3.30 2.16
N SER A 78 1.21 3.46 0.86
CA SER A 78 2.27 3.87 -0.05
C SER A 78 1.85 5.01 -0.96
N LEU A 79 2.74 6.00 -1.12
CA LEU A 79 2.58 7.04 -2.14
C LEU A 79 3.29 6.60 -3.40
N HIS A 80 2.56 6.41 -4.49
CA HIS A 80 3.10 6.06 -5.79
C HIS A 80 3.27 7.33 -6.62
N ILE A 81 4.47 7.54 -7.16
CA ILE A 81 4.79 8.64 -8.06
C ILE A 81 5.02 8.08 -9.46
N PRO A 82 3.99 8.05 -10.33
CA PRO A 82 4.14 7.55 -11.69
C PRO A 82 5.04 8.50 -12.51
N PRO A 83 6.08 8.01 -13.21
CA PRO A 83 7.00 8.85 -13.96
C PRO A 83 6.31 9.67 -15.06
N GLU A 84 5.24 9.15 -15.68
CA GLU A 84 4.44 9.89 -16.66
C GLU A 84 3.76 11.16 -16.12
N ARG A 85 3.70 11.34 -14.78
CA ARG A 85 3.17 12.56 -14.14
C ARG A 85 4.26 13.55 -13.78
N VAL A 86 5.52 13.13 -13.78
CA VAL A 86 6.67 13.96 -13.39
C VAL A 86 7.09 14.82 -14.59
N THR A 87 7.15 16.14 -14.38
CA THR A 87 7.63 17.09 -15.40
C THR A 87 9.14 17.23 -15.38
N THR A 88 9.73 17.33 -14.18
CA THR A 88 11.18 17.42 -13.98
C THR A 88 11.58 16.73 -12.68
N ILE A 89 12.81 16.21 -12.67
CA ILE A 89 13.49 15.78 -11.46
C ILE A 89 14.80 16.54 -11.36
N ASP A 90 15.00 17.19 -10.22
CA ASP A 90 16.25 17.87 -9.89
C ASP A 90 16.96 17.04 -8.82
N ALA A 91 18.21 16.65 -9.08
CA ALA A 91 19.06 15.96 -8.14
C ALA A 91 20.27 16.85 -7.84
N GLU A 92 20.49 17.15 -6.56
CA GLU A 92 21.58 18.03 -6.14
C GLU A 92 22.12 17.58 -4.77
N ARG A 93 23.42 17.78 -4.54
CA ARG A 93 23.96 17.69 -3.19
C ARG A 93 23.58 18.98 -2.44
N PRO A 94 22.78 18.89 -1.37
CA PRO A 94 22.52 20.06 -0.55
C PRO A 94 23.84 20.48 0.10
N GLY A 95 24.28 21.71 -0.17
CA GLY A 95 25.47 22.28 0.46
C GLY A 95 25.20 22.62 1.94
N ASN A 96 25.60 23.81 2.37
CA ASN A 96 25.42 24.24 3.77
C ASN A 96 23.96 24.55 4.14
N ASP A 97 23.03 24.58 3.17
CA ASP A 97 21.62 24.94 3.37
C ASP A 97 20.73 23.75 3.77
N LEU A 98 21.30 22.72 4.40
CA LEU A 98 20.56 21.55 4.84
C LEU A 98 19.79 21.85 6.13
N PRO A 99 18.47 21.59 6.21
CA PRO A 99 17.73 21.72 7.46
C PRO A 99 18.35 20.83 8.55
N GLU A 100 18.53 21.37 9.76
CA GLU A 100 19.20 20.68 10.87
C GLU A 100 18.59 19.30 11.15
N ASP A 101 17.27 19.21 11.02
CA ASP A 101 16.52 17.97 11.24
C ASP A 101 16.84 16.89 10.21
N VAL A 102 17.05 17.27 8.95
CA VAL A 102 17.45 16.33 7.89
C VAL A 102 18.86 15.83 8.18
N SER A 103 19.78 16.73 8.55
CA SER A 103 21.16 16.37 8.88
C SER A 103 21.24 15.43 10.09
N ARG A 104 20.37 15.65 11.09
CA ARG A 104 20.29 14.80 12.28
C ARG A 104 19.80 13.38 11.97
N HIS A 105 18.93 13.21 10.98
CA HIS A 105 18.35 11.91 10.62
C HIS A 105 19.20 11.13 9.63
N LEU A 106 19.77 11.79 8.61
CA LEU A 106 20.44 11.12 7.48
C LEU A 106 21.95 11.37 7.40
N GLY A 107 22.49 12.30 8.20
CA GLY A 107 23.90 12.70 8.13
C GLY A 107 24.15 13.87 7.16
N LYS A 108 25.42 14.05 6.77
CA LYS A 108 25.85 15.15 5.87
C LYS A 108 25.98 14.71 4.41
N GLU A 109 26.29 13.44 4.19
CA GLU A 109 26.45 12.87 2.85
C GLU A 109 25.10 12.36 2.34
N LEU A 110 24.34 13.24 1.69
CA LEU A 110 23.04 12.90 1.13
C LEU A 110 22.75 13.67 -0.17
N VAL A 111 21.74 13.23 -0.91
CA VAL A 111 21.24 13.89 -2.12
C VAL A 111 19.82 14.39 -1.88
N ARG A 112 19.54 15.59 -2.38
CA ARG A 112 18.21 16.19 -2.47
C ARG A 112 17.63 15.88 -3.84
N LEU A 113 16.54 15.10 -3.87
CA LEU A 113 15.83 14.67 -5.06
C LEU A 113 14.45 15.34 -5.10
N ARG A 114 14.27 16.36 -5.93
CA ARG A 114 13.03 17.12 -6.05
C ARG A 114 12.24 16.68 -7.27
N PHE A 115 11.03 16.21 -7.05
CA PHE A 115 10.05 15.88 -8.08
C PHE A 115 9.12 17.07 -8.28
N ASN A 116 9.01 17.55 -9.51
CA ASN A 116 7.95 18.44 -9.94
C ASN A 116 7.00 17.66 -10.83
N MET A 117 5.70 17.70 -10.54
CA MET A 117 4.69 16.87 -11.17
C MET A 117 3.58 17.72 -11.78
N LYS A 118 3.09 17.31 -12.96
CA LYS A 118 1.91 17.93 -13.60
C LYS A 118 0.62 17.52 -12.90
N ASN A 119 0.57 16.28 -12.42
CA ASN A 119 -0.54 15.71 -11.70
C ASN A 119 -0.03 15.16 -10.37
N PRO A 120 -0.81 15.24 -9.27
CA PRO A 120 -0.39 14.74 -7.98
C PRO A 120 -0.13 13.22 -7.98
N ALA A 121 0.56 12.76 -6.93
CA ALA A 121 0.86 11.34 -6.70
C ALA A 121 -0.38 10.56 -6.25
N ASP A 122 -0.34 9.23 -6.39
CA ASP A 122 -1.44 8.36 -5.95
C ASP A 122 -1.14 7.80 -4.55
N LEU A 123 -2.01 8.09 -3.58
CA LEU A 123 -1.96 7.42 -2.29
C LEU A 123 -2.65 6.05 -2.41
N VAL A 124 -1.90 4.97 -2.22
CA VAL A 124 -2.39 3.61 -2.25
C VAL A 124 -2.56 3.09 -0.82
N VAL A 125 -3.74 2.54 -0.56
CA VAL A 125 -4.17 2.05 0.76
C VAL A 125 -4.76 0.64 0.67
N PRO A 126 -4.77 -0.12 1.78
CA PRO A 126 -5.39 -1.44 1.80
C PRO A 126 -6.87 -1.39 1.43
N GLN A 127 -7.34 -2.39 0.70
CA GLN A 127 -8.77 -2.54 0.46
C GLN A 127 -9.50 -2.88 1.77
N GLY A 128 -10.44 -2.00 2.18
CA GLY A 128 -11.27 -2.21 3.37
C GLY A 128 -11.51 -0.93 4.18
N SER A 129 -11.74 -1.10 5.48
CA SER A 129 -11.88 0.01 6.43
C SER A 129 -10.52 0.59 6.80
N LEU A 130 -10.37 1.90 6.63
CA LEU A 130 -9.12 2.65 6.88
C LEU A 130 -9.12 3.32 8.25
N VAL A 131 -9.95 2.87 9.20
CA VAL A 131 -10.01 3.48 10.52
C VAL A 131 -8.70 3.22 11.28
N PRO A 132 -7.86 4.24 11.52
CA PRO A 132 -6.54 4.06 12.12
C PRO A 132 -6.65 3.62 13.59
N LYS A 133 -5.78 2.72 14.04
CA LYS A 133 -5.78 2.18 15.41
C LYS A 133 -5.40 3.22 16.47
N SER A 134 -4.48 4.11 16.15
CA SER A 134 -3.93 5.11 17.06
C SER A 134 -3.91 6.48 16.41
N LYS A 135 -3.72 7.53 17.23
CA LYS A 135 -3.53 8.89 16.74
C LYS A 135 -2.34 9.00 15.77
N THR A 136 -1.21 8.38 16.09
CA THR A 136 -0.02 8.36 15.21
C THR A 136 -0.31 7.85 13.81
N TYR A 137 -1.05 6.73 13.68
CA TYR A 137 -1.39 6.20 12.34
C TYR A 137 -2.42 7.07 11.60
N ARG A 138 -3.27 7.80 12.34
CA ARG A 138 -4.14 8.82 11.76
C ARG A 138 -3.31 9.99 11.23
N ASP A 139 -2.39 10.51 12.05
CA ASP A 139 -1.50 11.60 11.67
C ASP A 139 -0.67 11.21 10.44
N ASN A 140 -0.13 9.98 10.37
CA ASN A 140 0.56 9.46 9.19
C ASN A 140 -0.34 9.42 7.94
N LEU A 141 -1.60 8.98 8.08
CA LEU A 141 -2.54 8.95 6.96
C LEU A 141 -2.87 10.36 6.48
N ASP A 142 -3.07 11.30 7.40
CA ASP A 142 -3.35 12.71 7.10
C ASP A 142 -2.14 13.37 6.40
N ILE A 143 -0.92 13.09 6.87
CA ILE A 143 0.32 13.54 6.25
C ILE A 143 0.47 12.96 4.84
N MET A 144 0.32 11.65 4.67
CA MET A 144 0.42 11.00 3.35
C MET A 144 -0.67 11.50 2.39
N THR A 145 -1.86 11.84 2.90
CA THR A 145 -2.94 12.47 2.12
C THR A 145 -2.57 13.88 1.69
N SER A 146 -1.98 14.68 2.58
CA SER A 146 -1.46 16.01 2.27
C SER A 146 -0.36 15.94 1.21
N LEU A 147 0.58 15.01 1.38
CA LEU A 147 1.68 14.77 0.45
C LEU A 147 1.18 14.35 -0.94
N ALA A 148 0.17 13.48 -1.01
CA ALA A 148 -0.44 13.03 -2.26
C ALA A 148 -1.12 14.16 -3.05
N ARG A 149 -1.49 15.26 -2.39
CA ARG A 149 -2.05 16.45 -3.06
C ARG A 149 -0.99 17.41 -3.57
N SER A 150 0.27 17.26 -3.14
CA SER A 150 1.36 18.11 -3.58
C SER A 150 1.81 17.76 -5.00
N ASN A 151 2.11 18.79 -5.78
CA ASN A 151 2.77 18.66 -7.08
C ASN A 151 4.30 18.78 -6.98
N THR A 152 4.82 19.18 -5.83
CA THR A 152 6.27 19.27 -5.59
C THR A 152 6.61 18.53 -4.31
N ILE A 153 7.42 17.48 -4.45
CA ILE A 153 7.87 16.65 -3.33
C ILE A 153 9.38 16.53 -3.41
N THR A 154 10.06 16.78 -2.29
CA THR A 154 11.51 16.67 -2.20
C THR A 154 11.86 15.52 -1.26
N PHE A 155 12.71 14.61 -1.72
CA PHE A 155 13.23 13.49 -0.93
C PHE A 155 14.71 13.73 -0.62
N TYR A 156 15.11 13.48 0.61
CA TYR A 156 16.50 13.49 1.04
C TYR A 156 16.95 12.05 1.29
N LEU A 157 18.00 11.61 0.60
CA LEU A 157 18.44 10.21 0.56
C LEU A 157 19.96 10.13 0.75
N ALA A 158 20.43 9.29 1.67
CA ALA A 158 21.87 9.10 1.93
C ALA A 158 22.53 8.04 1.04
N CYS A 159 21.74 7.20 0.36
CA CYS A 159 22.23 6.01 -0.36
C CYS A 159 22.51 6.24 -1.85
N LEU A 160 22.40 7.48 -2.34
CA LEU A 160 22.51 7.81 -3.76
C LEU A 160 23.48 8.96 -3.99
N THR A 161 24.14 8.95 -5.15
CA THR A 161 24.91 10.10 -5.65
C THR A 161 24.20 10.79 -6.82
N GLU A 162 24.56 12.04 -7.08
CA GLU A 162 24.02 12.82 -8.20
C GLU A 162 24.30 12.12 -9.55
N GLU A 163 25.48 11.51 -9.68
CA GLU A 163 25.91 10.83 -10.89
C GLU A 163 25.05 9.59 -11.19
N GLN A 164 24.62 8.86 -10.16
CA GLN A 164 23.73 7.70 -10.29
C GLN A 164 22.30 8.10 -10.69
N LEU A 165 21.84 9.28 -10.28
CA LEU A 165 20.50 9.80 -10.59
C LEU A 165 20.42 10.48 -11.95
N ARG A 166 21.56 10.93 -12.50
CA ARG A 166 21.63 11.65 -13.77
C ARG A 166 20.94 10.94 -14.95
N PRO A 167 21.07 9.61 -15.16
CA PRO A 167 20.34 8.90 -16.22
C PRO A 167 18.81 9.03 -16.09
N LEU A 168 18.28 8.88 -14.87
CA LEU A 168 16.85 9.01 -14.59
C LEU A 168 16.35 10.45 -14.82
N CYS A 169 17.08 11.45 -14.31
CA CYS A 169 16.72 12.87 -14.50
C CYS A 169 16.68 13.24 -15.99
N ASN A 170 17.67 12.78 -16.76
CA ASN A 170 17.72 12.97 -18.21
C ASN A 170 16.56 12.27 -18.92
N ALA A 171 16.24 11.04 -18.54
CA ALA A 171 15.15 10.29 -19.13
C ALA A 171 13.78 10.96 -18.90
N ILE A 172 13.53 11.44 -17.68
CA ILE A 172 12.28 12.14 -17.35
C ILE A 172 12.19 13.49 -18.07
N THR A 173 13.28 14.25 -18.13
CA THR A 173 13.31 15.55 -18.83
C THR A 173 13.06 15.40 -20.34
N ARG A 174 13.56 14.30 -20.95
CA ARG A 174 13.26 13.95 -22.34
C ARG A 174 11.82 13.46 -22.53
N GLY A 175 11.16 13.03 -21.46
CA GLY A 175 9.85 12.41 -21.48
C GLY A 175 9.87 10.96 -21.96
N GLY A 176 8.70 10.32 -21.92
CA GLY A 176 8.52 8.95 -22.41
C GLY A 176 8.90 7.83 -21.44
N VAL A 177 9.32 8.17 -20.22
CA VAL A 177 9.48 7.19 -19.13
C VAL A 177 8.11 6.66 -18.72
N ARG A 178 7.97 5.34 -18.58
CA ARG A 178 6.70 4.70 -18.22
C ARG A 178 6.79 3.97 -16.87
N SER A 179 5.66 3.91 -16.17
CA SER A 179 5.52 3.05 -14.99
C SER A 179 5.87 1.59 -15.29
N ILE A 180 6.65 0.96 -14.40
CA ILE A 180 6.92 -0.48 -14.45
C ILE A 180 5.66 -1.26 -14.03
N GLY A 181 5.10 -2.05 -14.95
CA GLY A 181 3.81 -2.74 -14.76
C GLY A 181 3.72 -3.63 -13.53
N LYS A 182 4.80 -4.34 -13.15
CA LYS A 182 4.81 -5.22 -11.96
C LYS A 182 4.55 -4.46 -10.65
N TYR A 183 4.95 -3.19 -10.57
CA TYR A 183 4.79 -2.38 -9.36
C TYR A 183 3.52 -1.52 -9.37
N ALA A 184 2.90 -1.37 -10.55
CA ALA A 184 1.60 -0.71 -10.72
C ALA A 184 0.42 -1.64 -10.42
N ASP A 185 0.64 -2.96 -10.30
CA ASP A 185 -0.41 -3.91 -9.99
C ASP A 185 -0.89 -3.78 -8.53
N LEU A 186 -2.00 -3.08 -8.35
CA LEU A 186 -2.63 -2.94 -7.04
C LEU A 186 -3.22 -4.26 -6.53
N THR A 187 -3.54 -5.23 -7.38
CA THR A 187 -4.29 -6.43 -6.96
C THR A 187 -3.46 -7.39 -6.11
N SER A 188 -2.15 -7.46 -6.34
CA SER A 188 -1.22 -8.29 -5.57
C SER A 188 -0.80 -7.68 -4.23
N MET A 189 -1.06 -6.39 -4.00
CA MET A 189 -0.70 -5.69 -2.77
C MET A 189 -1.45 -6.23 -1.54
N TYR A 190 -0.90 -5.96 -0.35
CA TYR A 190 -1.51 -6.30 0.94
C TYR A 190 -1.82 -7.79 1.12
N PHE A 191 -0.84 -8.64 0.78
CA PHE A 191 -0.94 -10.09 0.84
C PHE A 191 -2.04 -10.64 -0.10
N GLY A 192 -2.13 -10.09 -1.31
CA GLY A 192 -3.10 -10.50 -2.34
C GLY A 192 -4.54 -10.05 -2.09
N ARG A 193 -4.77 -9.11 -1.16
CA ARG A 193 -6.11 -8.58 -0.87
C ARG A 193 -6.48 -7.37 -1.72
N GLY A 194 -5.51 -6.84 -2.47
CA GLY A 194 -5.69 -5.65 -3.27
C GLY A 194 -5.44 -4.37 -2.49
N GLY A 195 -4.80 -3.42 -3.15
CA GLY A 195 -4.78 -2.02 -2.81
C GLY A 195 -5.85 -1.25 -3.59
N ARG A 196 -6.21 -0.07 -3.09
CA ARG A 196 -7.00 0.91 -3.83
C ARG A 196 -6.35 2.28 -3.74
N ILE A 197 -6.61 3.12 -4.73
CA ILE A 197 -6.23 4.54 -4.66
C ILE A 197 -7.19 5.22 -3.67
N TYR A 198 -6.62 5.89 -2.68
CA TYR A 198 -7.36 6.67 -1.70
C TYR A 198 -7.99 7.88 -2.39
N THR A 199 -9.27 8.10 -2.13
CA THR A 199 -10.03 9.25 -2.64
C THR A 199 -10.60 10.02 -1.47
N ASP A 200 -10.68 11.35 -1.56
CA ASP A 200 -11.16 12.21 -0.47
C ASP A 200 -12.59 11.88 0.03
N SER A 201 -13.38 11.13 -0.75
CA SER A 201 -14.66 10.57 -0.31
C SER A 201 -14.53 9.58 0.86
N ASP A 202 -13.38 8.91 0.99
CA ASP A 202 -13.14 7.88 2.01
C ASP A 202 -13.03 8.44 3.44
N THR A 203 -12.83 9.76 3.59
CA THR A 203 -12.74 10.43 4.90
C THR A 203 -14.10 10.79 5.49
N SER A 204 -15.18 10.70 4.71
CA SER A 204 -16.52 10.95 5.22
C SER A 204 -17.04 9.72 5.99
N PRO A 205 -17.34 9.83 7.29
CA PRO A 205 -17.95 8.74 8.02
C PRO A 205 -19.36 8.54 7.46
N THR A 206 -19.50 7.57 6.54
CA THR A 206 -20.82 7.08 6.15
C THR A 206 -21.43 6.45 7.39
N GLN A 207 -22.31 7.20 8.04
CA GLN A 207 -23.13 6.74 9.14
C GLN A 207 -23.87 5.48 8.67
N ALA A 208 -23.50 4.34 9.25
CA ALA A 208 -24.12 3.06 8.96
C ALA A 208 -25.59 3.10 9.42
N ASN A 209 -26.49 3.45 8.50
CA ASN A 209 -27.88 3.07 8.63
C ASN A 209 -28.04 1.67 8.02
N PRO A 210 -28.56 0.68 8.77
CA PRO A 210 -28.84 -0.63 8.22
C PRO A 210 -30.03 -0.54 7.26
N PRO A 211 -30.01 -1.25 6.11
CA PRO A 211 -31.19 -1.36 5.27
C PRO A 211 -32.16 -2.33 5.95
N ASP A 212 -33.19 -1.75 6.55
CA ASP A 212 -34.33 -2.49 7.08
C ASP A 212 -35.12 -3.10 5.92
N ALA A 213 -35.42 -4.39 6.07
CA ALA A 213 -36.18 -5.16 5.12
C ALA A 213 -37.66 -4.82 5.27
N SER A 214 -38.36 -4.51 4.17
CA SER A 214 -39.78 -4.86 3.95
C SER A 214 -40.23 -4.58 2.50
N GLU A 215 -40.77 -5.64 1.88
CA GLU A 215 -41.96 -5.71 1.00
C GLU A 215 -41.96 -4.88 -0.30
N SER A 216 -41.78 -5.46 -1.49
CA SER A 216 -42.68 -6.35 -2.25
C SER A 216 -44.07 -5.77 -2.53
N GLU A 217 -44.25 -5.33 -3.79
CA GLU A 217 -45.44 -5.35 -4.69
C GLU A 217 -45.47 -4.04 -5.52
N GLN A 218 -45.76 -3.96 -6.82
CA GLN A 218 -46.01 -4.89 -7.92
C GLN A 218 -46.27 -4.01 -9.19
N ALA A 219 -45.94 -4.55 -10.39
CA ALA A 219 -46.34 -4.11 -11.75
C ALA A 219 -45.84 -2.73 -12.23
N GLY A 220 -45.28 -2.51 -13.43
CA GLY A 220 -45.40 -3.14 -14.74
C GLY A 220 -44.71 -2.23 -15.79
N PRO A 221 -44.71 -2.54 -17.10
CA PRO A 221 -43.46 -2.70 -17.86
C PRO A 221 -43.19 -1.64 -18.94
N SER A 222 -41.93 -1.52 -19.37
CA SER A 222 -41.62 -1.17 -20.76
C SER A 222 -40.33 -1.81 -21.28
N ARG A 223 -40.58 -2.84 -22.09
CA ARG A 223 -39.77 -3.38 -23.19
C ARG A 223 -39.12 -2.25 -24.00
N VAL A 224 -37.81 -2.29 -24.22
CA VAL A 224 -37.22 -2.27 -25.58
C VAL A 224 -35.96 -3.14 -25.58
N ARG A 225 -35.98 -4.04 -26.56
CA ARG A 225 -35.03 -5.09 -26.91
C ARG A 225 -34.01 -4.50 -27.87
N GLN A 226 -32.72 -4.77 -27.67
CA GLN A 226 -31.80 -5.04 -28.79
C GLN A 226 -30.62 -5.88 -28.30
N GLN A 227 -30.61 -7.13 -28.78
CA GLN A 227 -29.46 -8.02 -28.82
C GLN A 227 -28.79 -7.85 -30.20
N SER A 228 -27.46 -8.03 -30.25
CA SER A 228 -26.59 -8.48 -31.35
C SER A 228 -25.36 -7.56 -31.47
N GLY A 229 -24.12 -8.03 -31.53
CA GLY A 229 -23.64 -9.37 -31.82
C GLY A 229 -22.15 -9.56 -31.52
N THR A 230 -21.78 -10.82 -31.62
CA THR A 230 -20.48 -11.47 -31.48
C THR A 230 -19.57 -11.33 -32.72
N SER A 231 -18.27 -11.62 -32.51
CA SER A 231 -17.20 -11.96 -33.49
C SER A 231 -16.72 -10.82 -34.39
N GLY A 232 -15.43 -10.63 -34.70
CA GLY A 232 -14.21 -11.43 -34.63
C GLY A 232 -13.10 -10.71 -35.47
N PRO A 233 -11.85 -11.21 -35.53
CA PRO A 233 -10.64 -10.43 -35.77
C PRO A 233 -10.13 -10.47 -37.22
N SER A 234 -9.23 -9.55 -37.58
CA SER A 234 -8.37 -9.71 -38.76
C SER A 234 -7.02 -9.01 -38.59
N LYS A 235 -5.98 -9.80 -38.91
CA LYS A 235 -4.56 -9.52 -38.90
C LYS A 235 -4.14 -8.70 -40.14
N GLU A 236 -2.88 -8.26 -40.08
CA GLU A 236 -1.85 -8.44 -41.12
C GLU A 236 -1.36 -7.20 -41.89
N SER A 237 -0.18 -6.75 -41.42
CA SER A 237 1.06 -6.50 -42.19
C SER A 237 1.18 -5.33 -43.19
N LEU A 238 2.14 -4.45 -42.83
CA LEU A 238 2.97 -3.52 -43.63
C LEU A 238 3.63 -4.22 -44.87
N PRO A 239 4.20 -3.53 -45.90
CA PRO A 239 5.31 -2.54 -45.79
C PRO A 239 5.39 -1.48 -46.96
N PRO A 240 6.56 -0.96 -47.40
CA PRO A 240 7.13 0.34 -47.03
C PRO A 240 7.27 1.34 -48.22
N TYR A 241 7.49 2.62 -47.94
CA TYR A 241 7.78 3.65 -48.96
C TYR A 241 9.29 3.78 -49.25
N PRO A 242 9.68 3.96 -50.53
CA PRO A 242 10.91 4.67 -50.87
C PRO A 242 10.67 5.90 -51.76
N ALA A 243 11.71 6.74 -51.76
CA ALA A 243 11.82 8.09 -52.30
C ALA A 243 11.55 8.24 -53.80
N TRP A 244 11.04 9.41 -54.19
CA TRP A 244 10.84 9.81 -55.58
C TRP A 244 11.97 10.74 -56.01
N GLN A 245 12.85 10.22 -56.87
CA GLN A 245 13.75 11.00 -57.70
C GLN A 245 13.07 11.38 -59.01
N VAL A 246 13.51 12.55 -59.49
CA VAL A 246 13.30 13.20 -60.78
C VAL A 246 13.46 12.24 -61.96
N SER A 247 12.56 12.35 -62.95
CA SER A 247 12.89 12.34 -64.40
C SER A 247 11.65 12.64 -65.25
N SER A 248 11.75 13.66 -66.11
CA SER A 248 10.89 13.85 -67.29
C SER A 248 11.08 12.71 -68.30
N PRO A 249 10.15 12.47 -69.24
CA PRO A 249 10.30 13.11 -70.55
C PRO A 249 8.99 13.43 -71.33
N SER A 250 9.10 14.45 -72.19
CA SER A 250 8.56 14.62 -73.56
C SER A 250 7.41 13.72 -74.05
N TYR A 251 6.34 14.31 -74.60
CA TYR A 251 6.04 14.35 -76.06
C TYR A 251 4.75 15.14 -76.37
N GLN A 252 4.74 15.75 -77.56
CA GLN A 252 3.70 16.56 -78.20
C GLN A 252 2.39 15.80 -78.52
N HIS A 253 1.25 16.49 -78.60
CA HIS A 253 0.46 16.65 -79.83
C HIS A 253 -0.82 17.52 -79.65
N ASP A 254 -1.15 18.19 -80.76
CA ASP A 254 -2.17 19.20 -81.04
C ASP A 254 -3.66 18.72 -81.06
N PRO A 255 -4.65 19.65 -81.18
CA PRO A 255 -6.09 19.49 -80.86
C PRO A 255 -6.95 19.02 -82.06
N PRO A 256 -8.27 18.74 -81.90
CA PRO A 256 -9.27 19.71 -82.40
C PRO A 256 -10.71 19.69 -81.79
N GLN A 257 -11.26 20.89 -81.60
CA GLN A 257 -12.60 21.41 -82.03
C GLN A 257 -13.94 20.62 -81.95
N LYS A 258 -14.97 21.40 -81.55
CA LYS A 258 -16.40 21.50 -82.01
C LYS A 258 -17.51 20.72 -81.28
N ARG A 259 -18.46 21.43 -80.63
CA ARG A 259 -19.83 21.76 -81.14
C ARG A 259 -20.80 22.40 -80.09
N ARG A 260 -21.39 23.55 -80.50
CA ARG A 260 -22.80 24.08 -80.38
C ARG A 260 -23.54 24.05 -79.02
N ARG A 261 -23.84 25.21 -78.35
CA ARG A 261 -24.98 26.19 -78.46
C ARG A 261 -26.38 25.64 -78.05
N PRO A 262 -27.39 26.43 -77.56
CA PRO A 262 -27.45 27.90 -77.22
C PRO A 262 -28.41 28.36 -76.05
N SER A 263 -28.37 29.69 -75.76
CA SER A 263 -29.45 30.64 -75.28
C SER A 263 -30.11 30.42 -73.90
N SER A 264 -30.48 31.38 -73.06
CA SER A 264 -30.88 32.82 -73.10
C SER A 264 -30.61 33.42 -71.70
N THR A 265 -30.39 34.73 -71.46
CA THR A 265 -31.41 35.78 -71.27
C THR A 265 -30.71 37.14 -71.10
N THR A 266 -31.25 38.15 -71.76
CA THR A 266 -30.72 39.51 -71.91
C THR A 266 -30.92 40.42 -70.68
N ASP A 267 -30.03 41.43 -70.59
CA ASP A 267 -30.21 42.74 -69.93
C ASP A 267 -29.87 42.97 -68.45
N VAL A 268 -29.33 41.99 -67.71
CA VAL A 268 -28.66 42.25 -66.40
C VAL A 268 -27.15 41.95 -66.44
N GLU A 269 -26.69 41.27 -67.49
CA GLU A 269 -25.34 40.71 -67.61
C GLU A 269 -24.25 41.73 -67.92
N GLU A 270 -24.52 42.85 -68.60
CA GLU A 270 -23.44 43.81 -68.95
C GLU A 270 -22.80 44.48 -67.72
N ASN A 271 -23.57 44.70 -66.66
CA ASN A 271 -23.04 45.27 -65.42
C ASN A 271 -22.28 44.22 -64.58
N TYR A 272 -22.69 42.96 -64.63
CA TYR A 272 -21.95 41.86 -63.99
C TYR A 272 -20.68 41.50 -64.76
N ILE A 273 -20.73 41.51 -66.10
CA ILE A 273 -19.58 41.27 -66.97
C ILE A 273 -18.55 42.38 -66.82
N SER A 274 -18.97 43.64 -66.66
CA SER A 274 -18.04 44.76 -66.43
C SER A 274 -17.36 44.64 -65.05
N VAL A 275 -18.10 44.28 -64.00
CA VAL A 275 -17.55 44.05 -62.66
C VAL A 275 -16.62 42.84 -62.63
N LEU A 276 -16.98 41.73 -63.28
CA LEU A 276 -16.14 40.54 -63.40
C LEU A 276 -14.88 40.82 -64.22
N ARG A 277 -14.96 41.57 -65.33
CA ARG A 277 -13.77 42.00 -66.08
C ARG A 277 -12.86 42.88 -65.24
N ARG A 278 -13.42 43.80 -64.44
CA ARG A 278 -12.63 44.63 -63.53
C ARG A 278 -11.94 43.79 -62.45
N LEU A 279 -12.65 42.85 -61.83
CA LEU A 279 -12.11 41.94 -60.82
C LEU A 279 -10.99 41.06 -61.41
N VAL A 280 -11.19 40.55 -62.62
CA VAL A 280 -10.19 39.75 -63.35
C VAL A 280 -8.95 40.60 -63.64
N VAL A 281 -9.12 41.81 -64.18
CA VAL A 281 -7.99 42.72 -64.44
C VAL A 281 -7.25 43.09 -63.15
N GLU A 282 -7.98 43.30 -62.06
CA GLU A 282 -7.40 43.60 -60.75
C GLU A 282 -6.65 42.39 -60.17
N MET A 283 -7.22 41.19 -60.20
CA MET A 283 -6.57 39.95 -59.75
C MET A 283 -5.32 39.61 -60.58
N TYR A 284 -5.40 39.67 -61.90
CA TYR A 284 -4.24 39.40 -62.76
C TYR A 284 -3.22 40.54 -62.71
N GLY A 285 -3.66 41.78 -62.44
CA GLY A 285 -2.79 42.92 -62.20
C GLY A 285 -2.02 42.80 -60.89
N SER A 286 -2.69 42.44 -59.79
CA SER A 286 -2.03 42.21 -58.48
C SER A 286 -1.09 41.01 -58.53
N LEU A 287 -1.52 39.90 -59.16
CA LEU A 287 -0.66 38.73 -59.36
C LEU A 287 0.56 39.07 -60.22
N GLY A 288 0.38 39.90 -61.26
CA GLY A 288 1.50 40.39 -62.08
C GLY A 288 2.51 41.20 -61.25
N GLN A 289 2.03 42.06 -60.35
CA GLN A 289 2.88 42.84 -59.45
C GLN A 289 3.64 41.94 -58.46
N GLU A 290 2.98 40.94 -57.87
CA GLU A 290 3.62 39.96 -56.98
C GLU A 290 4.70 39.15 -57.72
N VAL A 291 4.43 38.71 -58.94
CA VAL A 291 5.42 38.00 -59.77
C VAL A 291 6.62 38.90 -60.08
N CYS A 292 6.41 40.19 -60.38
CA CYS A 292 7.50 41.14 -60.58
C CYS A 292 8.31 41.38 -59.28
N ALA A 293 7.64 41.50 -58.12
CA ALA A 293 8.32 41.65 -56.84
C ALA A 293 9.18 40.43 -56.50
N ILE A 294 8.63 39.22 -56.68
CA ILE A 294 9.37 37.96 -56.46
C ILE A 294 10.57 37.84 -57.40
N GLN A 295 10.42 38.25 -58.66
CA GLN A 295 11.54 38.25 -59.61
C GLN A 295 12.66 39.19 -59.19
N GLU A 296 12.32 40.37 -58.66
CA GLU A 296 13.32 41.34 -58.19
C GLU A 296 13.99 40.89 -56.90
N GLU A 297 13.24 40.34 -55.92
CA GLU A 297 13.82 39.73 -54.73
C GLU A 297 14.76 38.56 -55.09
N LEU A 298 14.37 37.72 -56.05
CA LEU A 298 15.24 36.65 -56.54
C LEU A 298 16.51 37.19 -57.20
N ARG A 299 16.43 38.34 -57.89
CA ARG A 299 17.59 39.01 -58.46
C ARG A 299 18.53 39.54 -57.37
N VAL A 300 17.99 40.16 -56.32
CA VAL A 300 18.76 40.68 -55.18
C VAL A 300 19.45 39.55 -54.41
N THR A 301 18.73 38.50 -54.03
CA THR A 301 19.31 37.34 -53.32
C THR A 301 20.43 36.65 -54.11
N ARG A 302 20.33 36.58 -55.45
CA ARG A 302 21.42 36.07 -56.31
C ARG A 302 22.65 36.96 -56.28
N GLN A 303 22.46 38.27 -56.18
CA GLN A 303 23.56 39.23 -56.09
C GLN A 303 24.24 39.14 -54.72
N GLU A 304 23.49 39.09 -53.63
CA GLU A 304 24.02 38.89 -52.28
C GLU A 304 24.79 37.56 -52.16
N LEU A 305 24.29 36.47 -52.77
CA LEU A 305 24.99 35.19 -52.80
C LEU A 305 26.33 35.29 -53.54
N HIS A 306 26.40 36.08 -54.62
CA HIS A 306 27.64 36.33 -55.34
C HIS A 306 28.63 37.11 -54.46
N GLU A 307 28.18 38.13 -53.74
CA GLU A 307 29.03 38.93 -52.83
C GLU A 307 29.60 38.06 -51.69
N VAL A 308 28.76 37.27 -51.02
CA VAL A 308 29.21 36.33 -49.97
C VAL A 308 30.22 35.32 -50.49
N LYS A 309 30.07 34.88 -51.75
CA LYS A 309 31.02 33.96 -52.39
C LYS A 309 32.39 34.59 -52.61
N GLU A 310 32.43 35.87 -53.01
CA GLU A 310 33.69 36.62 -53.18
C GLU A 310 34.37 36.89 -51.83
N GLU A 311 33.60 37.23 -50.79
CA GLU A 311 34.12 37.38 -49.42
C GLU A 311 34.69 36.06 -48.88
N LEU A 312 34.03 34.92 -49.16
CA LEU A 312 34.55 33.60 -48.80
C LEU A 312 35.85 33.26 -49.53
N HIS A 313 35.99 33.65 -50.80
CA HIS A 313 37.23 33.46 -51.54
C HIS A 313 38.37 34.31 -50.99
N THR A 314 38.06 35.55 -50.58
CA THR A 314 39.03 36.49 -49.99
C THR A 314 39.53 35.97 -48.64
N THR A 315 38.62 35.60 -47.73
CA THR A 315 38.98 35.06 -46.40
C THR A 315 39.76 33.75 -46.50
N LYS A 316 39.45 32.89 -47.48
CA LYS A 316 40.22 31.67 -47.72
C LYS A 316 41.66 31.97 -48.15
N GLN A 317 41.87 33.00 -48.96
CA GLN A 317 43.20 33.43 -49.38
C GLN A 317 44.00 33.96 -48.18
N GLU A 318 43.40 34.82 -47.36
CA GLU A 318 44.04 35.35 -46.15
C GLU A 318 44.48 34.23 -45.19
N LEU A 319 43.68 33.16 -45.03
CA LEU A 319 44.06 32.00 -44.22
C LEU A 319 45.23 31.20 -44.80
N CYS A 320 45.36 31.13 -46.13
CA CYS A 320 46.51 30.51 -46.77
C CYS A 320 47.78 31.33 -46.50
N ASP A 321 47.69 32.65 -46.60
CA ASP A 321 48.82 33.56 -46.37
C ASP A 321 49.29 33.49 -44.90
N ILE A 322 48.36 33.52 -43.93
CA ILE A 322 48.67 33.37 -42.48
C ILE A 322 49.35 32.03 -42.19
N ARG A 323 48.92 30.96 -42.86
CA ARG A 323 49.51 29.63 -42.67
C ARG A 323 50.95 29.57 -43.16
N GLU A 324 51.25 30.24 -44.28
CA GLU A 324 52.61 30.33 -44.81
C GLU A 324 53.52 31.15 -43.88
N GLU A 325 53.04 32.28 -43.35
CA GLU A 325 53.78 33.08 -42.37
C GLU A 325 54.12 32.28 -41.10
N LEU A 326 53.15 31.53 -40.57
CA LEU A 326 53.36 30.65 -39.40
C LEU A 326 54.45 29.60 -39.66
N GLN A 327 54.46 29.01 -40.86
CA GLN A 327 55.46 27.99 -41.20
C GLN A 327 56.87 28.57 -41.25
N VAL A 328 57.03 29.80 -41.76
CA VAL A 328 58.33 30.50 -41.75
C VAL A 328 58.79 30.81 -40.33
N THR A 329 57.89 31.25 -39.44
CA THR A 329 58.27 31.52 -38.04
C THR A 329 58.69 30.28 -37.26
N ASP A 330 58.10 29.12 -37.56
CA ASP A 330 58.46 27.85 -36.93
C ASP A 330 59.86 27.38 -37.37
N GLU A 331 60.20 27.61 -38.64
CA GLU A 331 61.53 27.33 -39.20
C GLU A 331 62.62 28.28 -38.66
N ASP A 332 62.31 29.56 -38.45
CA ASP A 332 63.23 30.54 -37.84
C ASP A 332 63.49 30.26 -36.35
N LEU A 333 62.48 29.83 -35.59
CA LEU A 333 62.66 29.42 -34.19
C LEU A 333 63.46 28.12 -34.05
N ALA A 334 63.35 27.21 -35.01
CA ALA A 334 64.17 26.00 -35.05
C ALA A 334 65.65 26.28 -35.37
N ALA A 335 65.97 27.41 -35.98
CA ALA A 335 67.34 27.80 -36.33
C ALA A 335 68.09 28.52 -35.20
N ASP A 336 67.39 29.19 -34.28
CA ASP A 336 68.00 30.01 -33.20
C ASP A 336 68.14 29.28 -31.84
N GLU A 337 67.57 28.08 -31.67
CA GLU A 337 67.62 27.32 -30.41
C GLU A 337 68.35 25.97 -30.55
N LEU A 338 69.58 25.99 -31.07
CA LEU A 338 70.47 24.83 -30.92
C LEU A 338 71.93 25.25 -30.72
N ASP A 339 72.22 25.86 -29.58
CA ASP A 339 73.54 25.73 -28.98
C ASP A 339 73.48 25.69 -27.44
N VAL A 340 74.15 24.67 -26.88
CA VAL A 340 74.61 24.52 -25.48
C VAL A 340 73.77 23.74 -24.44
N TYR A 341 72.86 22.83 -24.81
CA TYR A 341 72.61 21.64 -23.96
C TYR A 341 72.31 20.44 -24.85
N THR A 342 73.19 19.43 -24.87
CA THR A 342 72.90 18.19 -25.56
C THR A 342 71.66 17.57 -24.93
N LYS A 343 70.69 17.14 -25.74
CA LYS A 343 69.45 16.49 -25.30
C LYS A 343 69.67 15.46 -24.18
N ASP A 344 70.77 14.72 -24.24
CA ASP A 344 71.16 13.73 -23.23
C ASP A 344 71.36 14.32 -21.82
N GLU A 345 71.88 15.55 -21.70
CA GLU A 345 72.07 16.24 -20.41
C GLU A 345 70.74 16.75 -19.84
N MET A 346 69.81 17.15 -20.72
CA MET A 346 68.46 17.49 -20.31
C MET A 346 67.69 16.25 -19.86
N ASP A 347 67.82 15.13 -20.57
CA ASP A 347 67.19 13.85 -20.23
C ASP A 347 67.73 13.30 -18.89
N GLU A 348 69.05 13.41 -18.63
CA GLU A 348 69.67 13.03 -17.35
C GLU A 348 69.15 13.90 -16.20
N ARG A 349 69.11 15.22 -16.38
CA ARG A 349 68.56 16.13 -15.35
C ARG A 349 67.06 15.93 -15.13
N LEU A 350 66.31 15.57 -16.17
CA LEU A 350 64.89 15.25 -16.05
C LEU A 350 64.69 13.98 -15.22
N HIS A 351 65.53 12.95 -15.45
CA HIS A 351 65.49 11.71 -14.68
C HIS A 351 65.81 11.94 -13.19
N ASP A 352 66.85 12.73 -12.89
CA ASP A 352 67.20 13.11 -11.52
C ASP A 352 66.07 13.87 -10.80
N VAL A 353 65.39 14.77 -11.51
CA VAL A 353 64.24 15.51 -10.96
C VAL A 353 63.08 14.55 -10.71
N GLN A 354 62.81 13.63 -11.64
CA GLN A 354 61.75 12.65 -11.49
C GLN A 354 61.98 11.75 -10.28
N GLU A 355 63.19 11.20 -10.11
CA GLU A 355 63.52 10.33 -8.97
C GLU A 355 63.38 11.08 -7.63
N ARG A 356 63.81 12.36 -7.57
CA ARG A 356 63.61 13.19 -6.38
C ARG A 356 62.14 13.46 -6.10
N CYS A 357 61.34 13.71 -7.12
CA CYS A 357 59.90 13.90 -6.97
C CYS A 357 59.22 12.62 -6.45
N GLU A 358 59.55 11.45 -6.99
CA GLU A 358 59.02 10.17 -6.54
C GLU A 358 59.43 9.87 -5.08
N GLY A 359 60.68 10.14 -4.70
CA GLY A 359 61.15 10.00 -3.33
C GLY A 359 60.40 10.90 -2.33
N LEU A 360 60.16 12.17 -2.69
CA LEU A 360 59.39 13.10 -1.85
C LEU A 360 57.91 12.71 -1.74
N ILE A 361 57.32 12.19 -2.81
CA ILE A 361 55.94 11.71 -2.81
C ILE A 361 55.81 10.50 -1.89
N ASN A 362 56.71 9.53 -1.98
CA ASN A 362 56.67 8.34 -1.11
C ASN A 362 56.83 8.70 0.37
N LEU A 363 57.76 9.60 0.71
CA LEU A 363 57.94 10.05 2.09
C LEU A 363 56.69 10.77 2.63
N ALA A 364 56.06 11.62 1.82
CA ALA A 364 54.83 12.30 2.19
C ALA A 364 53.63 11.35 2.32
N MET A 365 53.59 10.29 1.52
CA MET A 365 52.56 9.25 1.63
C MET A 365 52.71 8.42 2.89
N ASP A 366 53.94 8.05 3.27
CA ASP A 366 54.21 7.31 4.50
C ASP A 366 53.82 8.14 5.74
N ASP A 367 54.22 9.42 5.79
CA ASP A 367 53.82 10.33 6.88
C ASP A 367 52.28 10.49 6.97
N LEU A 368 51.58 10.52 5.83
CA LEU A 368 50.13 10.61 5.79
C LEU A 368 49.46 9.29 6.23
N ALA A 369 50.05 8.15 5.86
CA ALA A 369 49.57 6.83 6.24
C ALA A 369 49.71 6.60 7.74
N ASP A 370 50.85 6.95 8.34
CA ASP A 370 51.07 6.87 9.79
C ASP A 370 50.08 7.77 10.54
N LYS A 371 49.88 9.01 10.07
CA LYS A 371 48.89 9.92 10.67
C LYS A 371 47.45 9.41 10.55
N ALA A 372 47.10 8.78 9.42
CA ALA A 372 45.78 8.19 9.22
C ALA A 372 45.59 6.94 10.10
N LEU A 373 46.65 6.15 10.32
CA LEU A 373 46.64 5.03 11.25
C LEU A 373 46.46 5.50 12.69
N ASP A 374 47.19 6.53 13.12
CA ASP A 374 47.02 7.15 14.45
C ASP A 374 45.60 7.74 14.63
N GLU A 375 45.01 8.31 13.57
CA GLU A 375 43.63 8.83 13.60
C GLU A 375 42.58 7.71 13.66
N LEU A 376 42.85 6.55 13.05
CA LEU A 376 42.01 5.36 13.18
C LEU A 376 42.15 4.70 14.56
N ASP A 377 43.35 4.72 15.16
CA ASP A 377 43.64 4.14 16.48
C ASP A 377 43.03 4.97 17.63
N LEU A 378 42.58 6.20 17.37
CA LEU A 378 41.78 7.01 18.30
C LEU A 378 40.38 6.42 18.54
N TYR A 379 39.82 5.64 17.61
CA TYR A 379 38.74 4.71 17.94
C TYR A 379 39.34 3.46 18.55
N THR A 380 39.92 3.63 19.74
CA THR A 380 40.52 2.53 20.48
C THR A 380 39.48 1.42 20.58
N LYS A 381 39.92 0.20 20.31
CA LYS A 381 39.10 -1.00 20.50
C LYS A 381 38.37 -0.98 21.85
N ASP A 382 39.00 -0.42 22.87
CA ASP A 382 38.44 -0.24 24.21
C ASP A 382 37.19 0.67 24.24
N GLU A 383 37.14 1.76 23.46
CA GLU A 383 35.94 2.60 23.36
C GLU A 383 34.79 1.86 22.64
N VAL A 384 35.11 1.09 21.60
CA VAL A 384 34.12 0.26 20.90
C VAL A 384 33.60 -0.84 21.81
N ASP A 385 34.48 -1.52 22.54
CA ASP A 385 34.12 -2.57 23.50
C ASP A 385 33.29 -2.00 24.66
N GLU A 386 33.62 -0.79 25.16
CA GLU A 386 32.82 -0.10 26.18
C GLU A 386 31.43 0.28 25.68
N ARG A 387 31.30 0.82 24.45
CA ARG A 387 29.99 1.11 23.85
C ARG A 387 29.20 -0.15 23.55
N LEU A 388 29.86 -1.24 23.18
CA LEU A 388 29.24 -2.54 22.96
C LEU A 388 28.68 -3.11 24.27
N ASN A 389 29.46 -3.05 25.36
CA ASN A 389 29.02 -3.47 26.70
C ASN A 389 27.83 -2.62 27.18
N GLN A 390 27.89 -1.30 27.02
CA GLN A 390 26.76 -0.42 27.37
C GLN A 390 25.49 -0.72 26.56
N MET A 391 25.64 -1.03 25.27
CA MET A 391 24.52 -1.44 24.43
C MET A 391 23.96 -2.81 24.85
N GLN A 392 24.84 -3.75 25.21
CA GLN A 392 24.42 -5.05 25.71
C GLN A 392 23.64 -4.92 27.03
N ASP A 393 24.17 -4.16 28.00
CA ASP A 393 23.48 -3.89 29.28
C ASP A 393 22.12 -3.23 29.07
N HIS A 394 22.03 -2.29 28.12
CA HIS A 394 20.76 -1.64 27.78
C HIS A 394 19.75 -2.62 27.14
N CYS A 395 20.21 -3.50 26.25
CA CYS A 395 19.37 -4.53 25.63
C CYS A 395 18.90 -5.59 26.66
N GLU A 396 19.77 -6.02 27.57
CA GLU A 396 19.42 -6.95 28.64
C GLU A 396 18.44 -6.31 29.64
N GLY A 397 18.63 -5.03 29.98
CA GLY A 397 17.70 -4.28 30.83
C GLY A 397 16.31 -4.12 30.22
N LEU A 398 16.22 -3.80 28.92
CA LEU A 398 14.94 -3.68 28.21
C LEU A 398 14.21 -5.02 28.10
N ASN A 399 14.93 -6.10 27.74
CA ASN A 399 14.31 -7.42 27.62
C ASN A 399 13.76 -7.92 28.96
N ASN A 400 14.47 -7.70 30.07
CA ASN A 400 14.01 -8.17 31.37
C ASN A 400 12.80 -7.39 31.89
N LEU A 401 12.79 -6.06 31.74
CA LEU A 401 11.71 -5.22 32.27
C LEU A 401 10.40 -5.38 31.51
N GLU A 402 10.45 -5.38 30.17
CA GLU A 402 9.25 -5.46 29.33
C GLU A 402 8.61 -6.86 29.42
N THR A 403 9.43 -7.92 29.46
CA THR A 403 8.90 -9.29 29.58
C THR A 403 8.32 -9.56 30.96
N GLU A 404 8.94 -9.07 32.04
CA GLU A 404 8.41 -9.27 33.39
C GLU A 404 7.08 -8.52 33.58
N GLU A 405 6.96 -7.28 33.10
CA GLU A 405 5.71 -6.52 33.18
C GLU A 405 4.59 -7.20 32.38
N MET A 406 4.87 -7.66 31.16
CA MET A 406 3.91 -8.40 30.34
C MET A 406 3.46 -9.71 31.00
N VAL A 407 4.39 -10.46 31.58
CA VAL A 407 4.10 -11.73 32.27
C VAL A 407 3.28 -11.49 33.53
N LEU A 408 3.60 -10.46 34.33
CA LEU A 408 2.84 -10.10 35.52
C LEU A 408 1.42 -9.63 35.16
N GLY A 409 1.28 -8.85 34.08
CA GLY A 409 -0.02 -8.46 33.54
C GLY A 409 -0.88 -9.66 33.15
N ALA A 410 -0.34 -10.56 32.33
CA ALA A 410 -1.03 -11.78 31.90
C ALA A 410 -1.42 -12.69 33.08
N LYS A 411 -0.54 -12.81 34.08
CA LYS A 411 -0.81 -13.57 35.31
C LYS A 411 -1.98 -12.99 36.10
N SER A 412 -2.04 -11.67 36.25
CA SER A 412 -3.12 -10.96 36.95
C SER A 412 -4.48 -11.19 36.27
N ASP A 413 -4.49 -11.10 34.94
CA ASP A 413 -5.69 -11.34 34.13
C ASP A 413 -6.18 -12.78 34.24
N LEU A 414 -5.29 -13.76 34.13
CA LEU A 414 -5.64 -15.18 34.30
C LEU A 414 -6.18 -15.47 35.71
N GLU A 415 -5.56 -14.89 36.74
CA GLU A 415 -6.03 -15.07 38.12
C GLU A 415 -7.44 -14.46 38.32
N LYS A 416 -7.74 -13.34 37.66
CA LYS A 416 -9.07 -12.74 37.66
C LYS A 416 -10.10 -13.63 36.95
N GLU A 417 -9.74 -14.21 35.81
CA GLU A 417 -10.60 -15.14 35.06
C GLU A 417 -10.93 -16.39 35.88
N VAL A 418 -9.92 -17.06 36.43
CA VAL A 418 -10.11 -18.25 37.29
C VAL A 418 -10.98 -17.93 38.50
N ARG A 419 -10.77 -16.78 39.15
CA ARG A 419 -11.64 -16.35 40.27
C ARG A 419 -13.09 -16.15 39.85
N ASN A 420 -13.35 -15.63 38.66
CA ASN A 420 -14.69 -15.45 38.14
C ASN A 420 -15.33 -16.80 37.79
N GLU A 421 -14.60 -17.71 37.15
CA GLU A 421 -15.08 -19.06 36.83
C GLU A 421 -15.44 -19.85 38.10
N ILE A 422 -14.61 -19.79 39.14
CA ILE A 422 -14.92 -20.39 40.44
C ILE A 422 -16.21 -19.80 41.05
N LYS A 423 -16.43 -18.48 40.92
CA LYS A 423 -17.66 -17.84 41.38
C LYS A 423 -18.88 -18.33 40.61
N HIS A 424 -18.77 -18.49 39.29
CA HIS A 424 -19.84 -19.02 38.44
C HIS A 424 -20.15 -20.49 38.78
N ALA A 425 -19.14 -21.35 38.85
CA ALA A 425 -19.31 -22.75 39.24
C ALA A 425 -19.97 -22.91 40.62
N LYS A 426 -19.61 -22.05 41.58
CA LYS A 426 -20.24 -22.01 42.90
C LYS A 426 -21.72 -21.62 42.84
N LEU A 427 -22.09 -20.70 41.94
CA LEU A 427 -23.46 -20.27 41.74
C LEU A 427 -24.29 -21.39 41.10
N ASP A 428 -23.74 -22.07 40.09
CA ASP A 428 -24.37 -23.20 39.42
C ASP A 428 -24.61 -24.37 40.37
N LEU A 429 -23.62 -24.69 41.22
CA LEU A 429 -23.77 -25.74 42.24
C LEU A 429 -24.90 -25.43 43.23
N ARG A 430 -25.03 -24.15 43.64
CA ARG A 430 -26.15 -23.72 44.50
C ARG A 430 -27.49 -23.87 43.80
N GLN A 431 -27.59 -23.47 42.53
CA GLN A 431 -28.82 -23.62 41.75
C GLN A 431 -29.20 -25.09 41.57
N TRP A 432 -28.23 -25.94 41.24
CA TRP A 432 -28.42 -27.37 41.09
C TRP A 432 -28.92 -28.02 42.38
N PHE A 433 -28.31 -27.68 43.53
CA PHE A 433 -28.74 -28.16 44.83
C PHE A 433 -30.18 -27.71 45.15
N GLN A 434 -30.50 -26.43 44.92
CA GLN A 434 -31.85 -25.91 45.13
C GLN A 434 -32.88 -26.59 44.22
N ALA A 435 -32.54 -26.84 42.95
CA ALA A 435 -33.40 -27.56 42.02
C ALA A 435 -33.64 -29.01 42.50
N GLY A 436 -32.60 -29.68 42.99
CA GLY A 436 -32.70 -31.01 43.58
C GLY A 436 -33.60 -31.06 44.81
N VAL A 437 -33.45 -30.10 45.72
CA VAL A 437 -34.32 -29.97 46.92
C VAL A 437 -35.77 -29.70 46.52
N ARG A 438 -36.01 -28.76 45.59
CA ARG A 438 -37.36 -28.46 45.07
C ARG A 438 -38.01 -29.69 44.45
N LEU A 439 -37.26 -30.48 43.68
CA LEU A 439 -37.76 -31.71 43.07
C LEU A 439 -38.15 -32.75 44.13
N ARG A 440 -37.32 -32.94 45.17
CA ARG A 440 -37.63 -33.84 46.29
C ARG A 440 -38.87 -33.38 47.06
N MET A 441 -38.99 -32.08 47.34
CA MET A 441 -40.18 -31.53 47.99
C MET A 441 -41.46 -31.75 47.17
N ARG A 442 -41.42 -31.55 45.85
CA ARG A 442 -42.56 -31.85 44.96
C ARG A 442 -42.94 -33.34 44.99
N LYS A 443 -41.95 -34.24 45.01
CA LYS A 443 -42.20 -35.68 45.15
C LYS A 443 -42.84 -36.02 46.50
N MET A 444 -42.37 -35.43 47.60
CA MET A 444 -42.96 -35.62 48.92
C MET A 444 -44.40 -35.10 48.97
N ALA A 445 -44.68 -33.89 48.46
CA ALA A 445 -46.04 -33.36 48.39
C ALA A 445 -46.97 -34.26 47.56
N THR A 446 -46.47 -34.83 46.46
CA THR A 446 -47.24 -35.79 45.64
C THR A 446 -47.54 -37.08 46.41
N MET A 447 -46.57 -37.60 47.18
CA MET A 447 -46.78 -38.78 48.02
C MET A 447 -47.75 -38.49 49.16
N GLU A 448 -47.69 -37.31 49.76
CA GLU A 448 -48.62 -36.86 50.80
C GLU A 448 -50.06 -36.76 50.27
N HIS A 449 -50.27 -36.16 49.10
CA HIS A 449 -51.58 -36.17 48.44
C HIS A 449 -52.10 -37.59 48.14
N LYS A 450 -51.21 -38.50 47.69
CA LYS A 450 -51.58 -39.91 47.48
C LYS A 450 -51.95 -40.60 48.79
N PHE A 451 -51.27 -40.29 49.89
CA PHE A 451 -51.56 -40.82 51.22
C PHE A 451 -52.91 -40.30 51.73
N GLN A 452 -53.16 -39.00 51.66
CA GLN A 452 -54.46 -38.39 52.02
C GLN A 452 -55.61 -38.94 51.18
N ALA A 453 -55.40 -39.15 49.87
CA ALA A 453 -56.41 -39.76 49.00
C ALA A 453 -56.67 -41.24 49.39
N ALA A 454 -55.64 -41.98 49.77
CA ALA A 454 -55.79 -43.35 50.27
C ALA A 454 -56.55 -43.38 51.60
N GLU A 455 -56.24 -42.48 52.52
CA GLU A 455 -56.97 -42.30 53.78
C GLU A 455 -58.45 -41.97 53.54
N GLY A 456 -58.74 -41.04 52.61
CA GLY A 456 -60.11 -40.72 52.19
C GLY A 456 -60.87 -41.94 51.67
N ARG A 457 -60.25 -42.78 50.84
CA ARG A 457 -60.86 -44.04 50.35
C ARG A 457 -61.14 -45.04 51.48
N VAL A 458 -60.24 -45.14 52.46
CA VAL A 458 -60.44 -46.00 53.63
C VAL A 458 -61.61 -45.49 54.47
N MET A 459 -61.67 -44.18 54.74
CA MET A 459 -62.77 -43.56 55.49
C MET A 459 -64.11 -43.71 54.75
N GLU A 460 -64.12 -43.58 53.43
CA GLU A 460 -65.31 -43.83 52.62
C GLU A 460 -65.77 -45.29 52.69
N ALA A 461 -64.83 -46.25 52.60
CA ALA A 461 -65.12 -47.67 52.75
C ALA A 461 -65.69 -47.99 54.15
N VAL A 462 -65.15 -47.39 55.20
CA VAL A 462 -65.67 -47.49 56.57
C VAL A 462 -67.08 -46.92 56.68
N HIS A 463 -67.33 -45.73 56.14
CA HIS A 463 -68.67 -45.13 56.09
C HIS A 463 -69.67 -45.99 55.30
N MET A 464 -69.24 -46.59 54.20
CA MET A 464 -70.07 -47.50 53.40
C MET A 464 -70.40 -48.78 54.17
N ALA A 465 -69.42 -49.40 54.83
CA ALA A 465 -69.64 -50.56 55.68
C ALA A 465 -70.58 -50.24 56.86
N MET A 466 -70.39 -49.10 57.52
CA MET A 466 -71.23 -48.66 58.63
C MET A 466 -72.68 -48.38 58.17
N ARG A 467 -72.85 -47.75 56.99
CA ARG A 467 -74.18 -47.59 56.36
C ARG A 467 -74.83 -48.94 56.06
N GLN A 468 -74.07 -49.93 55.56
CA GLN A 468 -74.59 -51.28 55.33
C GLN A 468 -75.00 -51.98 56.63
N VAL A 469 -74.20 -51.88 57.70
CA VAL A 469 -74.53 -52.42 59.02
C VAL A 469 -75.79 -51.78 59.57
N MET A 470 -75.94 -50.45 59.47
CA MET A 470 -77.14 -49.74 59.92
C MET A 470 -78.38 -50.12 59.09
N ARG A 471 -78.24 -50.31 57.77
CA ARG A 471 -79.33 -50.84 56.92
C ARG A 471 -79.73 -52.25 57.33
N ARG A 472 -78.75 -53.14 57.57
CA ARG A 472 -79.01 -54.50 58.07
C ARG A 472 -79.71 -54.48 59.43
N ARG A 473 -79.25 -53.64 60.37
CA ARG A 473 -79.90 -53.46 61.69
C ARG A 473 -81.35 -53.01 61.56
N ARG A 474 -81.67 -52.09 60.64
CA ARG A 474 -83.06 -51.69 60.36
C ARG A 474 -83.90 -52.83 59.76
N SER A 475 -83.34 -53.65 58.87
CA SER A 475 -84.05 -54.80 58.29
C SER A 475 -84.28 -55.95 59.28
N LEU A 476 -83.38 -56.13 60.24
CA LEU A 476 -83.43 -57.20 61.25
C LEU A 476 -84.30 -56.86 62.46
N ASN A 477 -84.75 -55.61 62.62
CA ASN A 477 -85.69 -55.20 63.67
C ASN A 477 -87.13 -55.73 63.47
N ARG A 478 -87.33 -56.70 62.55
CA ARG A 478 -88.55 -57.50 62.39
C ARG A 478 -88.44 -58.92 62.97
N TYR A 479 -87.26 -59.35 63.43
CA TYR A 479 -87.05 -60.66 64.05
C TYR A 479 -86.35 -60.47 65.41
N GLY A 480 -86.89 -61.10 66.45
CA GLY A 480 -86.60 -60.81 67.86
C GLY A 480 -85.13 -60.95 68.32
N PRO A 481 -84.79 -60.41 69.50
CA PRO A 481 -83.45 -59.94 69.86
C PRO A 481 -82.37 -61.02 70.15
N ALA A 482 -82.69 -62.31 70.13
CA ALA A 482 -81.92 -63.29 70.90
C ALA A 482 -80.74 -63.97 70.18
N VAL A 483 -80.54 -63.82 68.86
CA VAL A 483 -79.55 -64.66 68.13
C VAL A 483 -78.42 -63.86 67.44
N PHE A 484 -78.46 -62.52 67.47
CA PHE A 484 -77.57 -61.71 66.62
C PHE A 484 -76.16 -61.46 67.18
N GLY A 485 -75.96 -61.53 68.51
CA GLY A 485 -74.72 -61.10 69.16
C GLY A 485 -73.45 -61.86 68.73
N ARG A 486 -73.54 -63.18 68.47
CA ARG A 486 -72.34 -64.01 68.23
C ARG A 486 -71.80 -63.95 66.80
N LYS A 487 -72.66 -63.82 65.78
CA LYS A 487 -72.22 -63.75 64.37
C LYS A 487 -71.64 -62.38 64.01
N PHE A 488 -72.11 -61.31 64.65
CA PHE A 488 -71.62 -59.96 64.40
C PHE A 488 -70.16 -59.78 64.84
N HIS A 489 -69.79 -60.27 66.03
CA HIS A 489 -68.41 -60.17 66.52
C HIS A 489 -67.41 -60.93 65.65
N HIS A 490 -67.79 -62.09 65.09
CA HIS A 490 -66.90 -62.86 64.24
C HIS A 490 -66.64 -62.19 62.87
N GLN A 491 -67.68 -61.61 62.25
CA GLN A 491 -67.51 -60.86 61.00
C GLN A 491 -66.73 -59.55 61.20
N LEU A 492 -66.95 -58.85 62.31
CA LEU A 492 -66.20 -57.63 62.63
C LEU A 492 -64.73 -57.94 62.90
N GLY A 493 -64.43 -59.02 63.63
CA GLY A 493 -63.06 -59.49 63.86
C GLY A 493 -62.33 -59.84 62.57
N SER A 494 -62.99 -60.56 61.65
CA SER A 494 -62.39 -60.92 60.36
C SER A 494 -62.15 -59.72 59.44
N ALA A 495 -63.03 -58.70 59.49
CA ALA A 495 -62.83 -57.44 58.77
C ALA A 495 -61.65 -56.62 59.34
N LEU A 496 -61.50 -56.58 60.67
CA LEU A 496 -60.39 -55.87 61.32
C LEU A 496 -59.02 -56.47 60.95
N VAL A 497 -58.93 -57.81 60.90
CA VAL A 497 -57.69 -58.51 60.50
C VAL A 497 -57.31 -58.18 59.06
N ARG A 498 -58.27 -58.04 58.13
CA ARG A 498 -57.99 -57.65 56.74
C ARG A 498 -57.50 -56.20 56.62
N VAL A 499 -58.01 -55.30 57.46
CA VAL A 499 -57.53 -53.91 57.50
C VAL A 499 -56.11 -53.83 58.08
N GLN A 500 -55.78 -54.67 59.06
CA GLN A 500 -54.43 -54.75 59.63
C GLN A 500 -53.39 -55.25 58.62
N ALA A 501 -53.76 -56.18 57.74
CA ALA A 501 -52.87 -56.69 56.68
C ALA A 501 -52.54 -55.65 55.58
N LEU A 502 -53.38 -54.62 55.40
CA LEU A 502 -53.14 -53.53 54.44
C LEU A 502 -52.23 -52.42 54.99
N ARG A 503 -51.88 -52.45 56.28
CA ARG A 503 -51.07 -51.42 56.95
C ARG A 503 -49.56 -51.69 56.91
N SER A 504 -49.12 -52.80 56.33
CA SER A 504 -47.71 -53.11 56.13
C SER A 504 -47.15 -52.26 54.98
N PRO A 505 -46.14 -51.39 55.21
CA PRO A 505 -45.54 -50.60 54.14
C PRO A 505 -44.81 -51.51 53.14
N PRO A 506 -44.80 -51.18 51.84
CA PRO A 506 -44.01 -51.91 50.87
C PRO A 506 -42.51 -51.77 51.21
N ARG A 507 -41.86 -52.92 51.35
CA ARG A 507 -40.43 -53.07 51.60
C ARG A 507 -39.68 -52.48 50.41
N ILE A 508 -39.02 -51.34 50.61
CA ILE A 508 -38.19 -50.70 49.58
C ILE A 508 -36.92 -51.54 49.44
N GLU A 509 -36.81 -52.27 48.33
CA GLU A 509 -35.58 -52.96 47.94
C GLU A 509 -34.52 -51.92 47.53
N SER A 510 -33.47 -51.82 48.33
CA SER A 510 -32.28 -51.01 48.06
C SER A 510 -31.45 -51.65 46.95
N GLY A 511 -31.67 -51.22 45.71
CA GLY A 511 -30.80 -51.54 44.57
C GLY A 511 -29.46 -50.81 44.68
N THR A 512 -28.42 -51.55 45.07
CA THR A 512 -27.01 -51.15 44.94
C THR A 512 -26.60 -51.15 43.47
N SER A 513 -26.57 -49.98 42.84
CA SER A 513 -25.88 -49.77 41.55
C SER A 513 -24.38 -49.66 41.78
N THR A 514 -23.64 -50.64 41.28
CA THR A 514 -22.20 -50.64 41.08
C THR A 514 -21.83 -49.59 40.02
N ALA A 515 -21.16 -48.51 40.43
CA ALA A 515 -20.55 -47.55 39.53
C ALA A 515 -19.13 -48.04 39.17
N SER A 516 -18.92 -48.33 37.89
CA SER A 516 -17.63 -48.61 37.30
C SER A 516 -16.71 -47.39 37.37
N THR A 517 -15.56 -47.54 38.01
CA THR A 517 -14.42 -46.62 37.91
C THR A 517 -13.68 -46.89 36.60
N ALA A 518 -13.75 -45.96 35.65
CA ALA A 518 -12.86 -45.91 34.50
C ALA A 518 -11.66 -45.03 34.85
N SER A 519 -10.48 -45.65 34.94
CA SER A 519 -9.18 -45.00 35.09
C SER A 519 -8.80 -44.24 33.81
N THR A 520 -8.65 -42.93 33.90
CA THR A 520 -7.89 -42.13 32.94
C THR A 520 -6.43 -42.08 33.40
N ALA A 521 -5.57 -42.81 32.70
CA ALA A 521 -4.12 -42.74 32.86
C ALA A 521 -3.59 -41.45 32.25
N SER A 522 -2.79 -40.75 33.04
CA SER A 522 -2.08 -39.52 32.71
C SER A 522 -0.91 -39.81 31.77
N ALA A 523 -0.85 -39.13 30.62
CA ALA A 523 0.31 -39.11 29.75
C ALA A 523 1.15 -37.87 30.10
N ALA A 524 2.29 -38.11 30.74
CA ALA A 524 3.34 -37.11 30.93
C ALA A 524 4.22 -37.07 29.66
N SER A 525 4.29 -35.91 29.02
CA SER A 525 5.27 -35.63 27.96
C SER A 525 6.39 -34.78 28.56
N SER A 526 7.59 -35.36 28.58
CA SER A 526 8.85 -34.68 28.88
C SER A 526 9.29 -33.80 27.69
N PRO A 527 10.01 -32.68 27.93
CA PRO A 527 10.60 -31.89 26.87
C PRO A 527 11.98 -32.42 26.48
N SER A 528 12.24 -32.48 25.17
CA SER A 528 13.54 -32.76 24.57
C SER A 528 14.44 -31.53 24.63
N ALA A 529 15.63 -31.69 25.21
CA ALA A 529 16.76 -30.81 25.00
C ALA A 529 17.33 -31.01 23.60
N HIS A 530 17.69 -29.91 22.94
CA HIS A 530 18.57 -29.87 21.78
C HIS A 530 19.73 -28.94 22.13
N ASP A 531 20.94 -29.52 22.16
CA ASP A 531 22.18 -28.84 21.77
C ASP A 531 22.19 -28.62 20.25
#